data_AF-A0A7Y5FL96-F1
#
_entry.id   AF-A0A7Y5FL96-F1
#
_cell.length_a   1.000
_cell.length_b   1.000
_cell.length_c   1.000
_cell.angle_alpha   90.00
_cell.angle_beta   90.00
_cell.angle_gamma   90.00
#
_symmetry.space_group_name_H-M   'P 1'
#
loop_
_entity.id
_entity.type
_entity.pdbx_description
1 polymer ?
#
loop_
_entity_poly.entity_id
_entity_poly.type
_entity_poly.pdbx_seq_one_letter_code
_entity_poly.pdbx_strand_id
1 'polypeptide(L)'
;PAAVKKERSQRLHEISEAKKLEFYRRFVGREVRVLLEERSGAGGWLGFTDNYIKVEVHGASLAENHLVRARVDGVQPGSAHGTIVSSV
;
A
#
# COMPACT_ATOMS: atom_id res chain seq x y z
N PRO A 1 14.76 24.73 -22.04
CA PRO A 1 13.52 24.54 -22.84
C PRO A 1 12.47 23.70 -22.08
N ALA A 2 11.18 23.97 -22.27
CA ALA A 2 10.10 23.27 -21.56
C ALA A 2 10.01 21.76 -21.89
N ALA A 3 10.26 21.38 -23.15
CA ALA A 3 10.22 19.98 -23.59
C ALA A 3 11.21 19.09 -22.83
N VAL A 4 12.47 19.53 -22.68
CA VAL A 4 13.51 18.80 -21.93
C VAL A 4 13.14 18.67 -20.44
N LYS A 5 12.48 19.68 -19.85
CA LYS A 5 11.98 19.60 -18.46
C LYS A 5 10.88 18.54 -18.34
N LYS A 6 9.94 18.51 -19.28
CA LYS A 6 8.84 17.52 -19.33
C LYS A 6 9.37 16.09 -19.44
N GLU A 7 10.32 15.86 -20.36
CA GLU A 7 10.96 14.55 -20.56
C GLU A 7 11.65 14.06 -19.28
N ARG A 8 12.44 14.93 -18.63
CA ARG A 8 13.12 14.59 -17.38
C ARG A 8 12.14 14.28 -16.26
N SER A 9 11.06 15.05 -16.13
CA SER A 9 10.01 14.82 -15.13
C SER A 9 9.35 13.46 -15.32
N GLN A 10 9.02 13.10 -16.57
CA GLN A 10 8.41 11.83 -16.90
C GLN A 10 9.33 10.65 -16.53
N ARG A 11 10.62 10.73 -16.90
CA ARG A 11 11.61 9.71 -16.55
C ARG A 11 11.79 9.56 -15.05
N LEU A 12 11.76 10.65 -14.28
CA LEU A 12 11.85 10.60 -12.82
C LEU A 12 10.60 9.95 -12.19
N HIS A 13 9.41 10.18 -12.74
CA HIS A 13 8.20 9.49 -12.28
C HIS A 13 8.28 7.99 -12.53
N GLU A 14 8.73 7.56 -13.71
CA GLU A 14 8.90 6.14 -14.02
C GLU A 14 9.89 5.45 -13.06
N ILE A 15 11.02 6.10 -12.77
CA ILE A 15 11.99 5.60 -11.79
C ILE A 15 11.38 5.56 -10.37
N SER A 16 10.60 6.57 -10.00
CA SER A 16 9.92 6.63 -8.70
C SER A 16 8.94 5.48 -8.52
N GLU A 17 8.08 5.24 -9.51
CA GLU A 17 7.10 4.15 -9.47
C GLU A 17 7.77 2.77 -9.44
N ALA A 18 8.85 2.58 -10.22
CA ALA A 18 9.62 1.34 -10.20
C ALA A 18 10.24 1.07 -8.81
N LYS A 19 10.85 2.09 -8.19
CA LYS A 19 11.44 1.98 -6.85
C LYS A 19 10.37 1.75 -5.77
N LYS A 20 9.22 2.40 -5.89
CA LYS A 20 8.10 2.23 -4.95
C LYS A 20 7.57 0.80 -5.01
N LEU A 21 7.36 0.26 -6.21
CA LEU A 21 6.95 -1.13 -6.39
C LEU A 21 7.99 -2.11 -5.85
N GLU A 22 9.28 -1.89 -6.12
CA GLU A 22 10.37 -2.71 -5.59
C GLU A 22 10.40 -2.69 -4.05
N PHE A 23 10.22 -1.51 -3.45
CA PHE A 23 10.12 -1.36 -2.00
C PHE A 23 8.94 -2.17 -1.43
N TYR A 24 7.75 -2.07 -2.04
CA TYR A 24 6.57 -2.79 -1.59
C TYR A 24 6.75 -4.32 -1.70
N ARG A 25 7.40 -4.80 -2.77
CA ARG A 25 7.67 -6.24 -2.98
C ARG A 25 8.43 -6.88 -1.82
N ARG A 26 9.28 -6.13 -1.12
CA ARG A 26 10.03 -6.61 0.06
C ARG A 26 9.14 -6.95 1.26
N PHE A 27 7.87 -6.56 1.22
CA PHE A 27 6.89 -6.81 2.27
C PHE A 27 5.97 -7.99 1.97
N VAL A 28 5.94 -8.50 0.74
CA VAL A 28 5.13 -9.69 0.40
C VAL A 28 5.52 -10.87 1.30
N GLY A 29 4.52 -11.51 1.89
CA GLY A 29 4.65 -12.60 2.86
C GLY A 29 4.93 -12.15 4.30
N ARG A 30 5.17 -10.84 4.55
CA ARG A 30 5.42 -10.31 5.90
C ARG A 30 4.13 -9.84 6.55
N GLU A 31 4.08 -9.96 7.87
CA GLU A 31 3.07 -9.31 8.69
C GLU A 31 3.48 -7.88 9.02
N VAL A 32 2.56 -6.94 8.80
CA VAL A 32 2.74 -5.52 9.05
C VAL A 32 1.58 -5.00 9.88
N ARG A 33 1.83 -3.92 10.64
CA ARG A 33 0.75 -3.13 11.23
C ARG A 33 0.16 -2.23 10.17
N VAL A 34 -1.16 -2.12 10.11
CA VAL A 34 -1.89 -1.27 9.19
C VAL A 34 -2.89 -0.44 9.99
N LEU A 35 -2.81 0.89 9.87
CA LEU A 35 -3.83 1.80 10.34
C LEU A 35 -4.95 1.87 9.30
N LEU A 36 -6.15 1.47 9.67
CA LEU A 36 -7.32 1.53 8.78
C LEU A 36 -7.85 2.96 8.69
N GLU A 37 -8.01 3.47 7.48
CA GLU A 37 -8.50 4.83 7.24
C GLU A 37 -9.89 4.85 6.59
N GLU A 38 -10.07 4.17 5.46
CA GLU A 38 -11.32 4.24 4.69
C GLU A 38 -11.76 2.88 4.17
N ARG A 39 -13.07 2.73 3.91
CA ARG A 39 -13.61 1.53 3.28
C ARG A 39 -13.18 1.47 1.81
N SER A 40 -12.71 0.30 1.38
CA SER A 40 -12.54 0.03 -0.05
C SER A 40 -13.90 -0.23 -0.70
N GLY A 41 -14.06 0.20 -1.96
CA GLY A 41 -15.23 -0.13 -2.78
C GLY A 41 -15.41 -1.64 -3.01
N ALA A 42 -14.37 -2.45 -2.78
CA ALA A 42 -14.41 -3.91 -2.85
C ALA A 42 -14.80 -4.59 -1.51
N GLY A 43 -15.29 -3.83 -0.53
CA GLY A 43 -15.71 -4.36 0.78
C GLY A 43 -14.56 -4.62 1.76
N GLY A 44 -13.34 -4.23 1.42
CA GLY A 44 -12.18 -4.22 2.32
C GLY A 44 -11.99 -2.88 3.05
N TRP A 45 -10.79 -2.71 3.60
CA TRP A 45 -10.30 -1.46 4.18
C TRP A 45 -9.02 -1.01 3.48
N LEU A 46 -8.90 0.28 3.21
CA LEU A 46 -7.65 0.92 2.83
C LEU A 46 -6.97 1.48 4.08
N GLY A 47 -5.66 1.33 4.13
CA GLY A 47 -4.88 1.82 5.25
C GLY A 47 -3.40 1.96 4.92
N PHE A 48 -2.64 2.41 5.92
CA PHE A 48 -1.21 2.62 5.80
C PHE A 48 -0.43 1.84 6.85
N THR A 49 0.71 1.26 6.43
CA THR A 49 1.67 0.68 7.37
C THR A 49 2.52 1.75 8.05
N ASP A 50 3.25 1.37 9.10
CA ASP A 50 4.29 2.21 9.72
C ASP A 50 5.29 2.81 8.71
N ASN A 51 5.62 2.06 7.65
CA ASN A 51 6.54 2.50 6.59
C ASN A 51 5.82 3.16 5.40
N TYR A 52 4.60 3.66 5.61
CA TYR A 52 3.79 4.39 4.63
C TYR A 52 3.44 3.61 3.35
N ILE A 53 3.38 2.28 3.43
CA ILE A 53 2.84 1.43 2.36
C ILE A 53 1.32 1.50 2.42
N LYS A 54 0.69 1.91 1.31
CA LYS A 54 -0.76 1.82 1.14
C LYS A 54 -1.16 0.36 0.97
N VAL A 55 -2.02 -0.15 1.83
CA VAL A 55 -2.47 -1.55 1.81
C VAL A 55 -3.99 -1.60 1.78
N GLU A 56 -4.54 -2.42 0.87
CA GLU A 56 -5.92 -2.87 0.96
C GLU A 56 -5.98 -4.18 1.73
N VAL A 57 -6.77 -4.23 2.79
CA VAL A 57 -6.90 -5.43 3.62
C VAL A 57 -8.34 -5.91 3.66
N HIS A 58 -8.51 -7.23 3.57
CA HIS A 58 -9.80 -7.90 3.71
C HIS A 58 -9.82 -8.73 4.98
N GLY A 59 -10.99 -8.79 5.63
CA GLY A 59 -11.23 -9.59 6.82
C GLY A 59 -11.81 -8.79 7.98
N ALA A 60 -12.76 -9.40 8.68
CA ALA A 60 -13.42 -8.91 9.89
C ALA A 60 -14.21 -7.58 9.80
N SER A 61 -15.22 -7.49 10.68
CA SER A 61 -16.02 -6.29 10.94
C SER A 61 -15.21 -5.30 11.78
N LEU A 62 -14.31 -4.57 11.11
CA LEU A 62 -13.50 -3.52 11.73
C LEU A 62 -14.06 -2.12 11.47
N ALA A 63 -13.50 -1.15 12.18
CA ALA A 63 -13.80 0.27 12.07
C ALA A 63 -12.55 1.07 11.65
N GLU A 64 -12.75 2.32 11.26
CA GLU A 64 -11.67 3.29 10.99
C GLU A 64 -10.83 3.55 12.25
N ASN A 65 -9.64 4.11 12.07
CA ASN A 65 -8.71 4.46 13.15
C ASN A 65 -8.30 3.28 14.04
N HIS A 66 -8.36 2.06 13.52
CA HIS A 66 -7.88 0.85 14.20
C HIS A 66 -6.58 0.36 13.59
N LEU A 67 -5.66 -0.05 14.46
CA LEU A 67 -4.43 -0.74 14.06
C LEU A 67 -4.69 -2.24 14.01
N VAL A 68 -4.39 -2.85 12.88
CA VAL A 68 -4.48 -4.30 12.70
C VAL A 68 -3.17 -4.89 12.21
N ARG A 69 -3.00 -6.18 12.46
CA ARG A 69 -1.93 -6.97 11.87
C ARG A 69 -2.45 -7.63 10.61
N ALA A 70 -1.82 -7.34 9.48
CA ALA A 70 -2.16 -7.92 8.19
C ALA A 70 -0.92 -8.55 7.54
N ARG A 71 -1.11 -9.67 6.85
CA ARG A 71 -0.08 -10.25 5.99
C ARG A 71 -0.23 -9.67 4.59
N VAL A 72 0.86 -9.14 4.04
CA VAL A 72 0.86 -8.67 2.65
C VAL A 72 0.91 -9.88 1.72
N ASP A 73 -0.13 -10.05 0.91
CA ASP A 73 -0.26 -11.19 -0.02
C ASP A 73 0.26 -10.85 -1.42
N GLY A 74 0.24 -9.57 -1.80
CA GLY A 74 0.73 -9.13 -3.10
C GLY A 74 0.82 -7.61 -3.23
N VAL A 75 1.35 -7.17 -4.37
CA VAL A 75 1.56 -5.74 -4.67
C VAL A 75 1.22 -5.40 -6.12
N GLN A 76 0.77 -4.18 -6.33
CA GLN A 76 0.47 -3.59 -7.64
C GLN A 76 0.99 -2.16 -7.68
N PRO A 77 1.01 -1.48 -8.86
CA PRO A 77 1.44 -0.09 -8.92
C PRO A 77 0.66 0.78 -7.93
N GLY A 78 1.39 1.42 -7.00
CA GLY A 78 0.83 2.33 -6.01
C GLY A 78 0.29 1.72 -4.71
N SER A 79 -0.03 0.42 -4.63
CA SER A 79 -0.58 -0.22 -3.42
C SER A 79 -0.15 -1.67 -3.22
N ALA A 80 -0.32 -2.18 -2.00
CA ALA A 80 -0.27 -3.58 -1.66
C ALA A 80 -1.67 -4.09 -1.31
N HIS A 81 -1.87 -5.40 -1.30
CA HIS A 81 -3.07 -6.04 -0.77
C HIS A 81 -2.71 -7.15 0.21
N GLY A 82 -3.60 -7.44 1.14
CA GLY A 82 -3.34 -8.42 2.18
C GLY A 82 -4.58 -8.90 2.92
N THR A 83 -4.34 -9.83 3.83
CA THR A 83 -5.37 -10.43 4.68
C THR A 83 -5.10 -10.10 6.14
N ILE A 84 -6.14 -9.74 6.88
CA ILE A 84 -6.03 -9.47 8.32
C ILE A 84 -5.77 -10.78 9.06
N VAL A 85 -4.74 -10.77 9.92
CA VAL A 85 -4.33 -11.91 10.74
C VAL A 85 -4.84 -11.76 12.17
N SER A 86 -4.79 -10.55 12.73
CA SER A 86 -5.35 -10.25 14.05
C SER A 86 -5.62 -8.75 14.22
N SER A 87 -6.54 -8.40 15.12
CA SER A 87 -6.59 -7.04 15.71
C SER A 87 -5.46 -6.89 16.72
N VAL A 88 -4.84 -5.70 16.78
CA VAL A 88 -3.85 -5.34 17.81
C VAL A 88 -4.54 -4.62 18.95
#